data_AF-A0A8S3ID48-F1
#
_entry.id   AF-A0A8S3ID48-F1
#
_cell.length_a   1.000
_cell.length_b   1.000
_cell.length_c   1.000
_cell.angle_alpha   90.00
_cell.angle_beta   90.00
_cell.angle_gamma   90.00
#
_symmetry.space_group_name_H-M   'P 1'
#
loop_
_entity.id
_entity.type
_entity.pdbx_description
1 polymer ?
#
loop_
_entity_poly.entity_id
_entity_poly.type
_entity_poly.pdbx_seq_one_letter_code
_entity_poly.pdbx_strand_id
1 'polypeptide(L)'
;MENFRQPNFRLVAELMTWLVKQYDSQADIPNDIEGEHDRVIFIRTVAQIIATKAYMKLNTKKLYQADGYAVKEILKVITPLYKALRDSENRELDEDEDTDPQYRYAMNDDITTLKSARLLCSTITQKGANLHELLSKEVDAREARQDVMNHAMELSEVQEGIGEAENAAKREFIKYDKLIANVQIDEVALDEKIAKRLEEMNRHQRRLEMLKSV
;
A
#
# COMPACT_ATOMS: atom_id res chain seq x y z
N MET A 1 -32.58 20.30 -30.88
CA MET A 1 -32.15 19.15 -30.05
C MET A 1 -33.34 18.20 -29.85
N GLU A 2 -33.67 17.35 -30.84
CA GLU A 2 -34.82 16.42 -30.72
C GLU A 2 -34.50 14.95 -31.10
N ASN A 3 -33.24 14.64 -31.43
CA ASN A 3 -32.83 13.37 -32.07
C ASN A 3 -33.07 12.09 -31.24
N PHE A 4 -33.32 12.21 -29.93
CA PHE A 4 -33.61 11.09 -29.00
C PHE A 4 -34.99 11.19 -28.35
N ARG A 5 -35.88 12.07 -28.84
CA ARG A 5 -37.30 12.08 -28.45
C ARG A 5 -38.03 10.84 -28.98
N GLN A 6 -37.53 10.27 -30.06
CA GLN A 6 -37.91 8.95 -30.58
C GLN A 6 -36.66 8.07 -30.64
N PRO A 7 -36.82 6.72 -30.58
CA PRO A 7 -35.71 5.79 -30.70
C PRO A 7 -34.91 5.98 -31.99
N ASN A 8 -33.61 6.26 -31.89
CA ASN A 8 -32.70 6.41 -33.02
C ASN A 8 -31.44 5.58 -32.81
N PHE A 9 -31.55 4.28 -33.14
CA PHE A 9 -30.45 3.33 -32.94
C PHE A 9 -29.22 3.63 -33.80
N ARG A 10 -29.43 4.12 -35.04
CA ARG A 10 -28.35 4.46 -35.95
C ARG A 10 -27.42 5.52 -35.36
N LEU A 11 -28.01 6.53 -34.71
CA LEU A 11 -27.25 7.56 -34.02
C LEU A 11 -26.52 7.02 -32.79
N VAL A 12 -27.14 6.13 -32.00
CA VAL A 12 -26.45 5.43 -30.90
C VAL A 12 -25.24 4.65 -31.43
N ALA A 13 -25.42 3.93 -32.54
CA ALA A 13 -24.37 3.10 -33.11
C ALA A 13 -23.18 3.93 -33.58
N GLU A 14 -23.43 5.03 -34.29
CA GLU A 14 -22.39 5.95 -34.74
C GLU A 14 -21.63 6.59 -33.56
N LEU A 15 -22.36 7.13 -32.58
CA LEU A 15 -21.77 7.76 -31.40
C LEU A 15 -20.94 6.76 -30.59
N MET A 16 -21.48 5.57 -30.34
CA MET A 16 -20.77 4.55 -29.56
C MET A 16 -19.57 3.99 -30.31
N THR A 17 -19.64 3.83 -31.63
CA THR A 17 -18.49 3.43 -32.45
C THR A 17 -17.37 4.45 -32.33
N TRP A 18 -17.70 5.74 -32.44
CA TRP A 18 -16.72 6.80 -32.28
C TRP A 18 -16.12 6.82 -30.87
N LEU A 19 -16.96 6.72 -29.83
CA LEU A 19 -16.50 6.74 -28.43
C LEU A 19 -15.63 5.53 -28.08
N VAL A 20 -15.99 4.34 -28.52
CA VAL A 20 -15.18 3.14 -28.28
C VAL A 20 -13.80 3.29 -28.92
N LYS A 21 -13.71 3.87 -30.12
CA LYS A 21 -12.43 4.12 -30.79
C LYS A 21 -11.53 5.11 -30.05
N GLN A 22 -12.07 5.97 -29.18
CA GLN A 22 -11.26 6.83 -28.31
C GLN A 22 -10.59 6.05 -27.16
N TYR A 23 -11.19 4.94 -26.72
CA TYR A 23 -10.61 4.07 -25.68
C TYR A 23 -9.76 2.94 -26.27
N ASP A 24 -10.07 2.49 -27.49
CA ASP A 24 -9.32 1.46 -28.19
C ASP A 24 -9.36 1.70 -29.71
N SER A 25 -8.24 2.20 -30.26
CA SER A 25 -8.13 2.53 -31.68
C SER A 25 -8.18 1.31 -32.61
N GLN A 26 -7.94 0.11 -32.07
CA GLN A 26 -7.98 -1.16 -32.80
C GLN A 26 -9.27 -1.95 -32.53
N ALA A 27 -10.26 -1.35 -31.85
CA ALA A 27 -11.53 -2.00 -31.58
C ALA A 27 -12.24 -2.42 -32.88
N ASP A 28 -12.45 -3.72 -33.01
CA ASP A 28 -13.28 -4.30 -34.07
C ASP A 28 -14.75 -4.27 -33.63
N ILE A 29 -15.54 -3.44 -34.30
CA ILE A 29 -16.95 -3.20 -33.99
C ILE A 29 -17.77 -3.60 -35.23
N PRO A 30 -18.79 -4.47 -35.08
CA PRO A 30 -19.68 -4.82 -36.18
C PRO A 30 -20.33 -3.57 -36.79
N ASN A 31 -20.24 -3.45 -38.12
CA ASN A 31 -20.81 -2.30 -38.85
C ASN A 31 -22.26 -2.53 -39.29
N ASP A 32 -22.75 -3.78 -39.26
CA ASP A 32 -24.14 -4.08 -39.60
C ASP A 32 -25.06 -3.82 -38.40
N ILE A 33 -26.08 -2.99 -38.62
CA ILE A 33 -27.05 -2.56 -37.62
C ILE A 33 -28.48 -2.54 -38.18
N GLU A 34 -28.71 -3.12 -39.35
CA GLU A 34 -30.01 -3.10 -40.01
C GLU A 34 -30.98 -4.10 -39.32
N GLY A 35 -30.48 -5.30 -38.99
CA GLY A 35 -31.24 -6.35 -38.30
C GLY A 35 -31.25 -6.22 -36.77
N GLU A 36 -32.34 -6.66 -36.13
CA GLU A 36 -32.42 -6.69 -34.66
C GLU A 36 -31.32 -7.53 -34.02
N HIS A 37 -30.97 -8.65 -34.66
CA HIS A 37 -29.89 -9.52 -34.21
C HIS A 37 -28.55 -8.77 -34.21
N ASP A 38 -28.24 -8.09 -35.31
CA ASP A 38 -26.98 -7.37 -35.50
C ASP A 38 -26.86 -6.20 -34.52
N ARG A 39 -27.97 -5.50 -34.26
CA ARG A 39 -28.04 -4.46 -33.21
C ARG A 39 -27.73 -5.02 -31.82
N VAL A 40 -28.20 -6.21 -31.48
CA VAL A 40 -27.89 -6.85 -30.20
C VAL A 40 -26.41 -7.23 -30.11
N ILE A 41 -25.83 -7.76 -31.21
CA ILE A 41 -24.40 -8.06 -31.29
C ILE A 41 -23.60 -6.77 -31.08
N PHE A 42 -23.93 -5.71 -31.82
CA PHE A 42 -23.30 -4.40 -31.70
C PHE A 42 -23.28 -3.90 -30.25
N ILE A 43 -24.44 -3.87 -29.58
CA ILE A 43 -24.55 -3.38 -28.19
C ILE A 43 -23.74 -4.25 -27.22
N ARG A 44 -23.72 -5.57 -27.41
CA ARG A 44 -22.94 -6.48 -26.57
C ARG A 44 -21.45 -6.24 -26.74
N THR A 45 -20.97 -6.11 -27.98
CA THR A 45 -19.56 -5.85 -28.30
C THR A 45 -19.10 -4.52 -27.71
N VAL A 46 -19.86 -3.44 -27.95
CA VAL A 46 -19.58 -2.12 -27.40
C VAL A 46 -19.53 -2.15 -25.87
N ALA A 47 -20.53 -2.74 -25.21
CA ALA A 47 -20.58 -2.80 -23.75
C ALA A 47 -19.41 -3.62 -23.17
N GLN A 48 -19.00 -4.69 -23.85
CA GLN A 48 -17.86 -5.51 -23.44
C GLN A 48 -16.54 -4.73 -23.55
N ILE A 49 -16.35 -3.99 -24.65
CA ILE A 49 -15.13 -3.20 -24.84
C ILE A 49 -15.06 -2.07 -23.81
N ILE A 50 -16.15 -1.35 -23.58
CA ILE A 50 -16.19 -0.29 -22.56
C ILE A 50 -15.99 -0.85 -21.14
N ALA A 51 -16.54 -2.02 -20.83
CA ALA A 51 -16.34 -2.66 -19.54
C ALA A 51 -14.88 -3.11 -19.32
N THR A 52 -14.18 -3.54 -20.37
CA THR A 52 -12.80 -4.04 -20.28
C THR A 52 -11.74 -2.95 -20.39
N LYS A 53 -11.96 -1.93 -21.24
CA LYS A 53 -10.99 -0.86 -21.50
C LYS A 53 -11.20 0.37 -20.63
N ALA A 54 -12.45 0.73 -20.36
CA ALA A 54 -12.81 1.90 -19.56
C ALA A 54 -13.31 1.53 -18.14
N TYR A 55 -13.31 0.24 -17.78
CA TYR A 55 -13.79 -0.28 -16.49
C TYR A 55 -15.20 0.19 -16.11
N MET A 56 -16.04 0.44 -17.12
CA MET A 56 -17.36 1.04 -16.95
C MET A 56 -18.47 0.09 -17.37
N LYS A 57 -19.42 -0.17 -16.47
CA LYS A 57 -20.59 -1.00 -16.76
C LYS A 57 -21.74 -0.19 -17.36
N LEU A 58 -22.03 -0.41 -18.64
CA LEU A 58 -23.16 0.18 -19.34
C LEU A 58 -24.44 -0.66 -19.21
N ASN A 59 -25.60 0.00 -19.20
CA ASN A 59 -26.89 -0.67 -19.30
C ASN A 59 -27.25 -0.93 -20.77
N THR A 60 -27.01 -2.15 -21.24
CA THR A 60 -27.26 -2.57 -22.63
C THR A 60 -28.72 -2.44 -23.06
N LYS A 61 -29.68 -2.64 -22.15
CA LYS A 61 -31.12 -2.48 -22.44
C LYS A 61 -31.45 -1.02 -22.76
N LYS A 62 -30.93 -0.08 -21.96
CA LYS A 62 -31.12 1.35 -22.18
C LYS A 62 -30.41 1.85 -23.43
N LEU A 63 -29.23 1.31 -23.71
CA LEU A 63 -28.48 1.63 -24.92
C LEU A 63 -29.22 1.16 -26.19
N TYR A 64 -29.82 -0.05 -26.14
CA TYR A 64 -30.63 -0.59 -27.23
C TYR A 64 -31.97 0.14 -27.43
N GLN A 65 -32.59 0.64 -26.36
CA GLN A 65 -33.81 1.47 -26.45
C GLN A 65 -33.62 2.73 -27.31
N ALA A 66 -32.38 3.21 -27.43
CA ALA A 66 -31.97 4.27 -28.33
C ALA A 66 -32.78 5.58 -28.20
N ASP A 67 -33.36 5.83 -27.03
CA ASP A 67 -34.13 7.02 -26.69
C ASP A 67 -33.35 7.89 -25.69
N GLY A 68 -34.03 8.80 -24.99
CA GLY A 68 -33.42 9.63 -23.94
C GLY A 68 -32.70 8.85 -22.82
N TYR A 69 -33.01 7.57 -22.60
CA TYR A 69 -32.28 6.74 -21.64
C TYR A 69 -30.94 6.25 -22.19
N ALA A 70 -30.83 6.04 -23.51
CA ALA A 70 -29.55 5.72 -24.16
C ALA A 70 -28.56 6.87 -23.98
N VAL A 71 -29.03 8.12 -24.11
CA VAL A 71 -28.21 9.34 -23.91
C VAL A 71 -27.56 9.34 -22.53
N LYS A 72 -28.28 8.93 -21.48
CA LYS A 72 -27.73 8.85 -20.12
C LYS A 72 -26.59 7.84 -20.00
N GLU A 73 -26.64 6.74 -20.75
CA GLU A 73 -25.57 5.74 -20.77
C GLU A 73 -24.38 6.23 -21.62
N ILE A 74 -24.63 6.86 -22.77
CA ILE A 74 -23.61 7.48 -23.62
C ILE A 74 -22.84 8.57 -22.85
N LEU A 75 -23.55 9.41 -22.07
CA LEU A 75 -22.93 10.47 -21.27
C LEU A 75 -21.96 9.94 -20.22
N LYS A 76 -22.15 8.72 -19.69
CA LYS A 76 -21.17 8.12 -18.77
C LYS A 76 -19.82 7.92 -19.44
N VAL A 77 -19.82 7.55 -20.73
CA VAL A 77 -18.60 7.32 -21.51
C VAL A 77 -17.95 8.64 -21.95
N ILE A 78 -18.77 9.63 -22.32
CA ILE A 78 -18.31 10.96 -22.76
C ILE A 78 -17.72 11.77 -21.62
N THR A 79 -18.34 11.76 -20.43
CA THR A 79 -17.99 12.66 -19.33
C THR A 79 -16.51 12.55 -18.92
N PRO A 80 -15.92 11.35 -18.73
CA PRO A 80 -14.48 11.21 -18.45
C PRO A 80 -13.60 11.74 -19.58
N LEU A 81 -13.95 11.46 -20.85
CA LEU A 81 -13.21 11.96 -22.01
C LEU A 81 -13.24 13.49 -22.10
N TYR A 82 -14.42 14.08 -21.88
CA TYR A 82 -14.60 15.53 -21.90
C TYR A 82 -13.85 16.22 -20.76
N LYS A 83 -13.86 15.64 -19.56
CA LYS A 83 -13.06 16.14 -18.43
C LYS A 83 -11.57 16.07 -18.74
N ALA A 84 -11.08 14.94 -19.25
CA ALA A 84 -9.67 14.80 -19.61
C ALA A 84 -9.24 15.81 -20.68
N LEU A 85 -10.09 16.06 -21.69
CA LEU A 85 -9.86 17.06 -22.73
C LEU A 85 -9.81 18.49 -22.15
N ARG A 86 -10.76 18.82 -21.26
CA ARG A 86 -10.80 20.15 -20.64
C ARG A 86 -9.65 20.38 -19.66
N ASP A 87 -9.20 19.33 -18.97
CA ASP A 87 -8.02 19.37 -18.10
C ASP A 87 -6.71 19.48 -18.91
N SER A 88 -6.70 19.07 -20.19
CA SER A 88 -5.57 19.38 -21.10
C SER A 88 -5.65 20.81 -21.63
N GLU A 89 -6.83 21.32 -21.98
CA GLU A 89 -7.01 22.70 -22.46
C GLU A 89 -6.75 23.73 -21.34
N ASN A 90 -7.21 23.48 -20.10
CA ASN A 90 -6.89 24.34 -18.97
C ASN A 90 -5.39 24.31 -18.63
N ARG A 91 -4.70 23.17 -18.84
CA ARG A 91 -3.24 23.11 -18.68
C ARG A 91 -2.47 23.97 -19.68
N GLU A 92 -3.03 24.23 -20.87
CA GLU A 92 -2.43 25.15 -21.85
C GLU A 92 -2.75 26.63 -21.54
N LEU A 93 -3.74 26.90 -20.68
CA LEU A 93 -4.12 28.26 -20.25
C LEU A 93 -3.50 28.64 -18.89
N ASP A 94 -3.10 27.67 -18.07
CA ASP A 94 -2.55 27.84 -16.72
C ASP A 94 -0.99 27.89 -16.68
N GLU A 95 -0.31 28.23 -17.79
CA GLU A 95 1.12 28.59 -17.73
C GLU A 95 1.36 29.95 -17.05
N ASP A 96 0.33 30.78 -16.89
CA ASP A 96 0.38 32.04 -16.16
C ASP A 96 -0.75 32.14 -15.11
N GLU A 97 -0.34 32.07 -13.84
CA GLU A 97 -1.05 32.45 -12.60
C GLU A 97 -2.08 31.47 -11.95
N ASP A 98 -1.72 31.07 -10.72
CA ASP A 98 -2.54 30.55 -9.61
C ASP A 98 -3.14 29.13 -9.69
N THR A 99 -2.31 28.15 -9.29
CA THR A 99 -2.77 26.80 -8.91
C THR A 99 -3.70 26.83 -7.69
N ASP A 100 -4.97 26.50 -7.90
CA ASP A 100 -6.01 26.33 -6.88
C ASP A 100 -5.58 25.36 -5.74
N PRO A 101 -5.67 25.75 -4.46
CA PRO A 101 -5.41 24.89 -3.31
C PRO A 101 -6.15 23.54 -3.35
N GLN A 102 -7.33 23.48 -3.96
CA GLN A 102 -8.12 22.25 -4.10
C GLN A 102 -7.38 21.18 -4.93
N TYR A 103 -6.62 21.59 -5.96
CA TYR A 103 -5.83 20.69 -6.80
C TYR A 103 -4.62 20.11 -6.07
N ARG A 104 -3.98 20.88 -5.19
CA ARG A 104 -2.88 20.40 -4.35
C ARG A 104 -3.34 19.33 -3.36
N TYR A 105 -4.57 19.40 -2.85
CA TYR A 105 -5.12 18.39 -1.95
C TYR A 105 -5.45 17.08 -2.67
N ALA A 106 -6.08 17.13 -3.85
CA ALA A 106 -6.38 15.94 -4.64
C ALA A 106 -5.10 15.21 -5.08
N MET A 107 -4.09 15.95 -5.55
CA MET A 107 -2.81 15.35 -5.95
C MET A 107 -2.05 14.76 -4.75
N ASN A 108 -2.13 15.38 -3.58
CA ASN A 108 -1.52 14.84 -2.37
C ASN A 108 -2.22 13.56 -1.89
N ASP A 109 -3.54 13.43 -2.05
CA ASP A 109 -4.28 12.21 -1.69
C ASP A 109 -3.96 11.05 -2.65
N ASP A 110 -3.81 11.33 -3.95
CA ASP A 110 -3.33 10.34 -4.91
C ASP A 110 -1.87 9.92 -4.65
N ILE A 111 -1.03 10.84 -4.17
CA ILE A 111 0.36 10.54 -3.81
C ILE A 111 0.44 9.74 -2.50
N THR A 112 -0.39 10.02 -1.50
CA THR A 112 -0.41 9.26 -0.23
C THR A 112 -0.95 7.85 -0.46
N THR A 113 -1.99 7.69 -1.29
CA THR A 113 -2.52 6.39 -1.68
C THR A 113 -1.53 5.58 -2.53
N LEU A 114 -0.77 6.22 -3.42
CA LEU A 114 0.33 5.57 -4.13
C LEU A 114 1.45 5.09 -3.20
N LYS A 115 1.82 5.91 -2.21
CA LYS A 115 2.83 5.54 -1.21
C LYS A 115 2.35 4.37 -0.35
N SER A 116 1.10 4.37 0.09
CA SER A 116 0.53 3.27 0.88
C SER A 116 0.41 1.98 0.05
N ALA A 117 0.00 2.08 -1.22
CA ALA A 117 -0.03 0.95 -2.15
C ALA A 117 1.37 0.35 -2.34
N ARG A 118 2.40 1.17 -2.51
CA ARG A 118 3.80 0.70 -2.65
C ARG A 118 4.29 0.00 -1.38
N LEU A 119 3.96 0.54 -0.20
CA LEU A 119 4.29 -0.09 1.08
C LEU A 119 3.58 -1.44 1.23
N LEU A 120 2.30 -1.51 0.83
CA LEU A 120 1.52 -2.74 0.86
C LEU A 120 2.12 -3.80 -0.08
N CYS A 121 2.50 -3.44 -1.30
CA CYS A 121 3.17 -4.35 -2.23
C CYS A 121 4.49 -4.90 -1.66
N SER A 122 5.30 -4.06 -1.03
CA SER A 122 6.52 -4.49 -0.34
C SER A 122 6.20 -5.50 0.78
N THR A 123 5.18 -5.20 1.58
CA THR A 123 4.72 -6.05 2.68
C THR A 123 4.19 -7.39 2.16
N ILE A 124 3.39 -7.40 1.10
CA ILE A 124 2.88 -8.63 0.47
C ILE A 124 4.05 -9.48 -0.02
N THR A 125 5.04 -8.88 -0.67
CA THR A 125 6.22 -9.59 -1.15
C THR A 125 7.00 -10.21 -0.01
N GLN A 126 7.22 -9.45 1.07
CA GLN A 126 7.91 -9.95 2.27
C GLN A 126 7.13 -11.08 2.95
N LYS A 127 5.80 -10.94 3.08
CA LYS A 127 4.93 -11.98 3.66
C LYS A 127 4.90 -13.24 2.78
N GLY A 128 4.88 -13.07 1.46
CA GLY A 128 4.97 -14.18 0.50
C GLY A 128 6.29 -14.94 0.60
N ALA A 129 7.41 -14.23 0.69
CA ALA A 129 8.72 -14.85 0.90
C ALA A 129 8.80 -15.61 2.23
N ASN A 130 8.30 -15.01 3.31
CA ASN A 130 8.26 -15.65 4.62
C ASN A 130 7.36 -16.89 4.61
N LEU A 131 6.16 -16.80 4.00
CA LEU A 131 5.26 -17.94 3.86
C LEU A 131 5.90 -19.07 3.05
N HIS A 132 6.57 -18.75 1.95
CA HIS A 132 7.29 -19.74 1.15
C HIS A 132 8.37 -20.45 1.96
N GLU A 133 9.17 -19.70 2.73
CA GLU A 133 10.19 -20.29 3.59
C GLU A 133 9.58 -21.19 4.68
N LEU A 134 8.49 -20.75 5.32
CA LEU A 134 7.80 -21.54 6.34
C LEU A 134 7.19 -22.82 5.75
N LEU A 135 6.53 -22.73 4.59
CA LEU A 135 5.97 -23.89 3.92
C LEU A 135 7.05 -24.87 3.44
N SER A 136 8.21 -24.35 3.01
CA SER A 136 9.35 -25.20 2.64
C SER A 136 9.86 -26.04 3.81
N LYS A 137 9.67 -25.58 5.06
CA LYS A 137 10.06 -26.28 6.29
C LYS A 137 8.91 -27.08 6.92
N GLU A 138 7.69 -27.01 6.37
CA GLU A 138 6.51 -27.61 6.99
C GLU A 138 6.59 -29.14 7.02
N VAL A 139 7.22 -29.77 6.01
CA VAL A 139 7.38 -31.24 5.99
C VAL A 139 8.22 -31.71 7.17
N ASP A 140 9.40 -31.11 7.35
CA ASP A 140 10.30 -31.41 8.47
C ASP A 140 9.66 -31.06 9.82
N ALA A 141 9.01 -29.90 9.91
CA ALA A 141 8.32 -29.46 11.13
C ALA A 141 7.12 -30.35 11.48
N ARG A 142 6.46 -30.93 10.48
CA ARG A 142 5.35 -31.87 10.67
C ARG A 142 5.86 -33.23 11.14
N GLU A 143 6.95 -33.72 10.56
CA GLU A 143 7.61 -34.97 10.97
C GLU A 143 8.10 -34.87 12.42
N ALA A 144 8.87 -33.82 12.75
CA ALA A 144 9.32 -33.56 14.12
C ALA A 144 8.16 -33.46 15.12
N ARG A 145 7.04 -32.84 14.72
CA ARG A 145 5.85 -32.73 15.57
C ARG A 145 5.18 -34.09 15.78
N GLN A 146 5.07 -34.90 14.74
CA GLN A 146 4.50 -36.24 14.86
C GLN A 146 5.39 -37.14 15.71
N ASP A 147 6.71 -37.04 15.58
CA ASP A 147 7.66 -37.76 16.41
C ASP A 147 7.52 -37.38 17.89
N VAL A 148 7.43 -36.09 18.20
CA VAL A 148 7.19 -35.61 19.57
C VAL A 148 5.80 -36.02 20.08
N MET A 149 4.76 -36.02 19.25
CA MET A 149 3.42 -36.48 19.67
C MET A 149 3.37 -38.00 19.87
N ASN A 150 4.17 -38.76 19.14
CA ASN A 150 4.31 -40.20 19.30
C ASN A 150 5.19 -40.55 20.50
N HIS A 151 6.11 -39.66 20.89
CA HIS A 151 6.80 -39.72 22.18
C HIS A 151 5.82 -39.29 23.28
N ALA A 152 5.24 -40.26 23.98
CA ALA A 152 4.60 -39.96 25.25
C ALA A 152 5.66 -39.36 26.17
N MET A 153 5.55 -38.06 26.52
CA MET A 153 6.50 -37.37 27.39
C MET A 153 6.81 -38.24 28.61
N GLU A 154 8.02 -38.77 28.68
CA GLU A 154 8.46 -39.50 29.85
C GLU A 154 8.71 -38.48 30.97
N LEU A 155 8.06 -38.69 32.12
CA LEU A 155 8.19 -37.81 33.28
C LEU A 155 9.66 -37.57 33.67
N SER A 156 10.53 -38.55 33.40
CA SER A 156 11.98 -38.48 33.61
C SER A 156 12.65 -37.43 32.75
N GLU A 157 12.38 -37.38 31.44
CA GLU A 157 12.98 -36.40 30.52
C GLU A 157 12.50 -34.98 30.83
N VAL A 158 11.21 -34.83 31.19
CA VAL A 158 10.66 -33.54 31.61
C VAL A 158 11.34 -33.06 32.90
N GLN A 159 11.56 -33.96 33.85
CA GLN A 159 12.23 -33.63 35.11
C GLN A 159 13.71 -33.27 34.90
N GLU A 160 14.41 -33.97 34.00
CA GLU A 160 15.78 -33.65 33.61
C GLU A 160 15.85 -32.27 32.92
N GLY A 161 14.99 -32.01 31.94
CA GLY A 161 14.93 -30.73 31.24
C GLY A 161 14.61 -29.55 32.17
N ILE A 162 13.71 -29.74 33.15
CA ILE A 162 13.46 -28.74 34.20
C ILE A 162 14.70 -28.52 35.06
N GLY A 163 15.42 -29.58 35.43
CA GLY A 163 16.67 -29.49 36.18
C GLY A 163 17.77 -28.75 35.43
N GLU A 164 17.90 -28.98 34.13
CA GLU A 164 18.84 -28.24 33.27
C GLU A 164 18.48 -26.76 33.17
N ALA A 165 17.19 -26.43 32.99
CA ALA A 165 16.70 -25.06 32.96
C ALA A 165 16.94 -24.35 34.31
N GLU A 166 16.71 -25.02 35.44
CA GLU A 166 17.01 -24.50 36.77
C GLU A 166 18.51 -24.21 36.92
N ASN A 167 19.37 -25.13 36.48
CA ASN A 167 20.82 -24.95 36.53
C ASN A 167 21.30 -23.83 35.60
N ALA A 168 20.70 -23.68 34.42
CA ALA A 168 20.98 -22.56 33.52
C ALA A 168 20.61 -21.21 34.16
N ALA A 169 19.42 -21.11 34.75
CA ALA A 169 18.98 -19.90 35.47
C ALA A 169 19.90 -19.57 36.65
N LYS A 170 20.35 -20.58 37.42
CA LYS A 170 21.34 -20.39 38.49
C LYS A 170 22.68 -19.84 37.96
N ARG A 171 23.15 -20.35 36.82
CA ARG A 171 24.38 -19.84 36.17
C ARG A 171 24.24 -18.39 35.73
N GLU A 172 23.09 -18.03 35.16
CA GLU A 172 22.80 -16.64 34.81
C GLU A 172 22.74 -15.74 36.05
N PHE A 173 22.09 -16.19 37.13
CA PHE A 173 22.05 -15.45 38.39
C PHE A 173 23.46 -15.15 38.91
N ILE A 174 24.34 -16.17 38.97
CA ILE A 174 25.74 -16.01 39.38
C ILE A 174 26.49 -15.04 38.45
N LYS A 175 26.22 -15.08 37.14
CA LYS A 175 26.82 -14.16 36.18
C LYS A 175 26.38 -12.71 36.43
N TYR A 176 25.09 -12.48 36.65
CA TYR A 176 24.57 -11.14 36.95
C TYR A 176 25.06 -10.62 38.30
N ASP A 177 25.15 -11.48 39.30
CA ASP A 177 25.68 -11.11 40.62
C ASP A 177 27.14 -10.62 40.54
N LYS A 178 27.96 -11.33 39.75
CA LYS A 178 29.33 -10.87 39.43
C LYS A 178 29.35 -9.55 38.67
N LEU A 179 28.44 -9.36 37.73
CA LEU A 179 28.35 -8.11 36.95
C LEU A 179 27.99 -6.93 37.86
N ILE A 180 27.03 -7.13 38.78
CA ILE A 180 26.63 -6.13 39.77
C ILE A 180 27.79 -5.76 40.68
N ALA A 181 28.52 -6.75 41.19
CA ALA A 181 29.70 -6.51 42.01
C ALA A 181 30.78 -5.69 41.27
N ASN A 182 31.01 -5.97 39.98
CA ASN A 182 31.93 -5.20 39.16
C ASN A 182 31.45 -3.75 38.96
N VAL A 183 30.16 -3.54 38.70
CA VAL A 183 29.59 -2.19 38.55
C VAL A 183 29.75 -1.38 39.84
N GLN A 184 29.56 -1.99 41.00
CA GLN A 184 29.77 -1.32 42.29
C GLN A 184 31.23 -0.88 42.48
N ILE A 185 32.20 -1.71 42.06
CA ILE A 185 33.62 -1.35 42.11
C ILE A 185 33.91 -0.19 41.15
N ASP A 186 33.35 -0.24 39.94
CA ASP A 186 33.53 0.81 38.93
C ASP A 186 32.90 2.14 39.37
N GLU A 187 31.74 2.09 40.03
CA GLU A 187 31.06 3.27 40.59
C GLU A 187 31.93 3.96 41.65
N VAL A 188 32.46 3.21 42.61
CA VAL A 188 33.38 3.76 43.64
C VAL A 188 34.63 4.36 42.98
N ALA A 189 35.21 3.68 42.00
CA ALA A 189 36.38 4.18 41.30
C ALA A 189 36.11 5.47 40.49
N LEU A 190 34.91 5.61 39.93
CA LEU A 190 34.48 6.82 39.24
C LEU A 190 34.23 7.97 40.22
N ASP A 191 33.59 7.71 41.36
CA ASP A 191 33.38 8.70 42.41
C ASP A 191 34.70 9.27 42.94
N GLU A 192 35.70 8.43 43.16
CA GLU A 192 37.05 8.89 43.54
C GLU A 192 37.69 9.78 42.46
N LYS A 193 37.52 9.42 41.18
CA LYS A 193 38.03 10.23 40.06
C LYS A 193 37.30 11.57 39.98
N ILE A 194 35.98 11.60 40.15
CA ILE A 194 35.16 12.82 40.15
C ILE A 194 35.59 13.72 41.30
N ALA A 195 35.76 13.17 42.52
CA ALA A 195 36.21 13.94 43.68
C ALA A 195 37.59 14.59 43.44
N LYS A 196 38.56 13.82 42.91
CA LYS A 196 39.89 14.35 42.55
C LYS A 196 39.81 15.47 41.51
N ARG A 197 38.99 15.29 40.47
CA ARG A 197 38.78 16.31 39.43
C ARG A 197 38.09 17.57 39.96
N LEU A 198 37.13 17.44 40.87
CA LEU A 198 36.50 18.57 41.54
C LEU A 198 37.51 19.37 42.38
N GLU A 199 38.39 18.70 43.12
CA GLU A 199 39.44 19.40 43.85
C GLU A 199 40.44 20.10 42.92
N GLU A 200 40.86 19.46 41.83
CA GLU A 200 41.71 20.08 40.81
C GLU A 200 41.03 21.31 40.19
N MET A 201 39.76 21.19 39.79
CA MET A 201 38.96 22.27 39.23
C MET A 201 38.85 23.44 40.21
N ASN A 202 38.53 23.18 41.48
CA ASN A 202 38.46 24.21 42.51
C ASN A 202 39.81 24.90 42.74
N ARG A 203 40.93 24.16 42.68
CA ARG A 203 42.27 24.73 42.75
C ARG A 203 42.58 25.63 41.54
N HIS A 204 42.22 25.21 40.34
CA HIS A 204 42.39 26.01 39.12
C HIS A 204 41.50 27.25 39.11
N GLN A 205 40.25 27.13 39.54
CA GLN A 205 39.30 28.24 39.68
C GLN A 205 39.85 29.32 40.61
N ARG A 206 40.33 28.94 41.81
CA ARG A 206 40.95 29.87 42.77
C ARG A 206 42.19 30.56 42.20
N ARG A 207 43.05 29.83 41.47
CA ARG A 207 44.22 30.42 40.80
C ARG A 207 43.82 31.42 39.73
N LEU A 208 42.78 31.11 38.95
CA LEU A 208 42.28 31.98 37.90
C LEU A 208 41.63 33.24 38.48
N GLU A 209 40.87 33.13 39.58
CA GLU A 209 40.33 34.28 40.31
C GLU A 209 41.45 35.19 40.83
N MET A 210 42.50 34.63 41.44
CA MET A 210 43.67 35.40 41.89
C MET A 210 44.37 36.12 40.73
N LEU A 211 44.49 35.48 39.56
CA LEU A 211 45.08 36.10 38.37
C LEU A 211 44.20 37.19 37.76
N LYS A 212 42.87 37.09 37.89
CA LYS A 212 41.92 38.12 37.42
C LYS A 212 41.82 39.32 38.37
N SER A 213 42.20 39.16 39.64
CA SER A 213 42.19 40.23 40.64
C SER A 213 43.46 41.10 40.65
N VAL A 214 44.44 40.78 39.81
CA VAL A 214 45.68 41.56 39.58
C VAL A 214 45.54 42.30 38.26
#